data_AF-A0A1M3TPJ2-F1
#
_entry.id   AF-A0A1M3TPJ2-F1
#
_cell.length_a   1.000
_cell.length_b   1.000
_cell.length_c   1.000
_cell.angle_alpha   90.00
_cell.angle_beta   90.00
_cell.angle_gamma   90.00
#
_symmetry.space_group_name_H-M   'P 1'
#
loop_
_entity.id
_entity.type
_entity.pdbx_description
1 polymer ?
#
loop_
_entity_poly.entity_id
_entity_poly.type
_entity_poly.pdbx_seq_one_letter_code
_entity_poly.pdbx_strand_id
1 'polypeptide(L)'
;MTTPTLKYAFTINVELAPAINFGATFSGDRRFIAITGGSVDGPRLTGKVLSGGGDWNAVRPDGVVHVFAKYSIQASDGTPISITNEGFGRASQSSIKGDL
;
A
#
# COMPACT_ATOMS: atom_id res chain seq x y z
N MET A 1 30.83 -13.82 -3.65
CA MET A 1 29.51 -13.44 -3.10
C MET A 1 28.46 -14.31 -3.77
N THR A 2 27.51 -14.87 -3.03
CA THR A 2 26.39 -15.64 -3.59
C THR A 2 25.32 -14.70 -4.14
N THR A 3 24.76 -15.04 -5.30
CA THR A 3 23.66 -14.27 -5.90
C THR A 3 22.41 -14.40 -5.03
N PRO A 4 21.77 -13.28 -4.62
CA PRO A 4 20.52 -13.35 -3.89
C PRO A 4 19.40 -13.91 -4.77
N THR A 5 18.50 -14.67 -4.17
CA THR A 5 17.31 -15.23 -4.83
C THR A 5 16.05 -14.80 -4.10
N LEU A 6 14.92 -14.81 -4.81
CA LEU A 6 13.61 -14.48 -4.26
C LEU A 6 12.76 -15.75 -4.21
N LYS A 7 11.99 -15.90 -3.13
CA LYS A 7 10.95 -16.93 -3.01
C LYS A 7 9.64 -16.24 -2.65
N TYR A 8 8.59 -16.54 -3.41
CA TYR A 8 7.24 -16.06 -3.10
C TYR A 8 6.83 -16.45 -1.67
N ALA A 9 6.32 -15.48 -0.92
CA ALA A 9 5.91 -15.66 0.47
C ALA A 9 4.39 -15.58 0.64
N PHE A 10 3.78 -14.48 0.18
CA PHE A 10 2.35 -14.23 0.21
C PHE A 10 1.99 -13.01 -0.63
N THR A 11 0.70 -12.83 -0.86
CA THR A 11 0.07 -11.65 -1.48
C THR A 11 -0.88 -11.02 -0.48
N ILE A 12 -0.96 -9.68 -0.49
CA ILE A 12 -1.94 -8.92 0.28
C ILE A 12 -2.88 -8.24 -0.72
N ASN A 13 -4.16 -8.58 -0.68
CA ASN A 13 -5.21 -7.86 -1.41
C ASN A 13 -5.84 -6.85 -0.44
N VAL A 14 -5.65 -5.56 -0.72
CA VAL A 14 -6.05 -4.47 0.18
C VAL A 14 -7.31 -3.79 -0.36
N GLU A 15 -8.31 -3.64 0.50
CA GLU A 15 -9.53 -2.88 0.21
C GLU A 15 -9.35 -1.43 0.63
N LEU A 16 -9.77 -0.52 -0.24
CA LEU A 16 -9.50 0.91 -0.12
C LEU A 16 -10.81 1.71 -0.17
N ALA A 17 -10.90 2.71 0.69
CA ALA A 17 -11.93 3.75 0.58
C ALA A 17 -11.60 4.72 -0.58
N PRO A 18 -12.56 5.55 -1.03
CA PRO A 18 -12.27 6.64 -1.95
C PRO A 18 -11.15 7.55 -1.44
N ALA A 19 -10.34 8.06 -2.36
CA ALA A 19 -9.22 8.92 -2.01
C ALA A 19 -9.71 10.28 -1.49
N ILE A 20 -9.07 10.76 -0.42
CA ILE A 20 -9.14 12.15 0.02
C ILE A 20 -7.99 12.89 -0.65
N ASN A 21 -8.33 13.82 -1.54
CA ASN A 21 -7.34 14.63 -2.26
C ASN A 21 -7.01 15.89 -1.45
N PHE A 22 -5.74 16.08 -1.13
CA PHE A 22 -5.25 17.33 -0.54
C PHE A 22 -4.80 18.32 -1.62
N GLY A 23 -4.62 17.85 -2.86
CA GLY A 23 -4.14 18.65 -3.98
C GLY A 23 -2.64 18.95 -3.87
N ALA A 24 -2.22 20.04 -4.51
CA ALA A 24 -0.82 20.43 -4.57
C ALA A 24 -0.27 20.86 -3.21
N THR A 25 0.86 20.27 -2.83
CA THR A 25 1.64 20.61 -1.62
C THR A 25 3.12 20.78 -1.97
N PHE A 26 3.94 21.17 -1.01
CA PHE A 26 5.40 21.26 -1.21
C PHE A 26 6.03 19.93 -1.66
N SER A 27 5.47 18.78 -1.26
CA SER A 27 5.96 17.46 -1.65
C SER A 27 5.32 16.89 -2.93
N GLY A 28 4.46 17.66 -3.60
CA GLY A 28 3.71 17.24 -4.78
C GLY A 28 2.20 17.14 -4.56
N ASP A 29 1.49 16.55 -5.52
CA ASP A 29 0.05 16.29 -5.42
C ASP A 29 -0.20 15.15 -4.44
N ARG A 30 -0.84 15.45 -3.31
CA ARG A 30 -0.96 14.57 -2.14
C ARG A 30 -2.37 14.00 -2.00
N ARG A 31 -2.44 12.71 -1.69
CA ARG A 31 -3.70 12.02 -1.36
C ARG A 31 -3.55 11.16 -0.11
N PHE A 32 -4.68 10.86 0.52
CA PHE A 32 -4.80 9.81 1.51
C PHE A 32 -5.87 8.82 1.06
N ILE A 33 -5.57 7.53 1.18
CA ILE A 33 -6.50 6.46 0.85
C ILE A 33 -6.62 5.54 2.07
N ALA A 34 -7.79 5.53 2.71
CA ALA A 34 -8.00 4.72 3.91
C ALA A 34 -8.06 3.23 3.54
N ILE A 35 -7.43 2.39 4.36
CA ILE A 35 -7.51 0.93 4.24
C ILE A 35 -8.68 0.43 5.09
N THR A 36 -9.64 -0.24 4.44
CA THR A 36 -10.88 -0.70 5.07
C THR A 36 -10.86 -2.19 5.42
N GLY A 37 -9.93 -2.95 4.86
CA GLY A 37 -9.89 -4.39 5.03
C GLY A 37 -9.06 -5.06 3.94
N GLY A 38 -9.32 -6.35 3.73
CA GLY A 38 -8.63 -7.17 2.75
C GLY A 38 -8.16 -8.53 3.26
N SER A 39 -7.42 -9.24 2.43
CA SER A 39 -6.96 -10.62 2.66
C SER A 39 -5.45 -10.76 2.50
N VAL A 40 -4.89 -11.73 3.22
CA VAL A 40 -3.50 -12.18 3.06
C VAL A 40 -3.51 -13.66 2.73
N ASP A 41 -2.89 -14.03 1.62
CA ASP A 41 -2.85 -15.42 1.15
C ASP A 41 -1.47 -15.79 0.62
N GLY A 42 -0.96 -16.95 1.03
CA GLY A 42 0.27 -17.51 0.52
C GLY A 42 0.91 -18.59 1.38
N PRO A 43 1.97 -19.24 0.84
CA PRO A 43 2.61 -20.39 1.48
C PRO A 43 3.27 -20.08 2.82
N ARG A 44 3.58 -18.82 3.12
CA ARG A 44 4.24 -18.41 4.37
C ARG A 44 3.34 -17.65 5.33
N LEU A 45 2.19 -17.16 4.88
CA LEU A 45 1.28 -16.37 5.70
C LEU A 45 -0.12 -16.37 5.10
N THR A 46 -1.11 -16.66 5.93
CA THR A 46 -2.54 -16.49 5.63
C THR A 46 -3.16 -15.62 6.71
N GLY A 47 -4.17 -14.82 6.37
CA GLY A 47 -4.81 -13.93 7.32
C GLY A 47 -5.69 -12.87 6.67
N LYS A 48 -5.88 -11.76 7.38
CA LYS A 48 -6.70 -10.63 6.93
C LYS A 48 -6.01 -9.30 7.18
N VAL A 49 -6.35 -8.31 6.36
CA VAL A 49 -5.99 -6.91 6.63
C VAL A 49 -7.02 -6.35 7.60
N LEU A 50 -6.56 -5.64 8.63
CA LEU A 50 -7.43 -4.98 9.59
C LEU A 50 -7.85 -3.60 9.05
N SER A 51 -9.10 -3.23 9.28
CA SER A 51 -9.56 -1.85 9.07
C SER A 51 -8.70 -0.89 9.90
N GLY A 52 -8.18 0.16 9.26
CA GLY A 52 -7.38 1.18 9.90
C GLY A 52 -6.05 1.43 9.20
N GLY A 53 -5.52 2.63 9.41
CA GLY A 53 -4.37 3.11 8.65
C GLY A 53 -4.76 3.55 7.24
N GLY A 54 -3.78 3.58 6.35
CA GLY A 54 -3.98 4.00 4.96
C GLY A 54 -2.68 4.25 4.23
N ASP A 55 -2.83 4.68 2.98
CA ASP A 55 -1.74 5.10 2.10
C ASP A 55 -1.73 6.61 1.92
N TRP A 56 -0.59 7.22 2.24
CA TRP A 56 -0.31 8.61 1.97
C TRP A 56 0.57 8.75 0.73
N ASN A 57 -0.02 8.50 -0.44
CA ASN A 57 0.72 8.66 -1.70
C ASN A 57 0.82 10.11 -2.15
N ALA A 58 1.90 10.41 -2.87
CA ALA A 58 2.13 11.70 -3.52
C ALA A 58 2.72 11.52 -4.92
N VAL A 59 2.30 12.35 -5.88
CA VAL A 59 3.02 12.55 -7.14
C VAL A 59 3.94 13.74 -6.97
N ARG A 60 5.24 13.48 -6.93
CA ARG A 60 6.27 14.50 -6.78
C ARG A 60 6.40 15.36 -8.05
N PRO A 61 6.98 16.58 -7.96
CA PRO A 61 7.21 17.43 -9.13
C PRO A 61 8.08 16.82 -10.23
N ASP A 62 8.94 15.84 -9.89
CA ASP A 62 9.77 15.08 -10.83
C ASP A 62 9.05 13.88 -11.48
N GLY A 63 7.74 13.75 -11.24
CA GLY A 63 6.90 12.68 -11.79
C GLY A 63 7.01 11.35 -11.04
N VAL A 64 7.75 11.28 -9.94
CA VAL A 64 7.84 10.07 -9.11
C VAL A 64 6.60 9.95 -8.23
N VAL A 65 5.93 8.80 -8.27
CA VAL A 65 4.93 8.42 -7.26
C VAL A 65 5.66 7.86 -6.05
N HIS A 66 5.43 8.48 -4.90
CA HIS A 66 5.78 7.95 -3.59
C HIS A 66 4.53 7.32 -2.99
N VAL A 67 4.62 6.05 -2.61
CA VAL A 67 3.61 5.32 -1.83
C VAL A 67 4.11 5.18 -0.41
N PHE A 68 3.27 5.46 0.57
CA PHE A 68 3.60 5.35 1.97
C PHE A 68 2.40 4.85 2.76
N ALA A 69 2.27 3.53 2.83
CA ALA A 69 1.18 2.87 3.52
C ALA A 69 1.58 2.40 4.92
N LYS A 70 0.73 2.70 5.90
CA LYS A 70 0.83 2.18 7.28
C LYS A 70 -0.49 1.56 7.66
N TYR A 71 -0.47 0.28 8.02
CA TYR A 71 -1.66 -0.50 8.35
C TYR A 71 -1.28 -1.75 9.15
N SER A 72 -2.27 -2.53 9.55
CA SER A 72 -2.07 -3.77 10.29
C SER A 72 -2.72 -4.94 9.56
N ILE A 73 -2.10 -6.11 9.65
CA ILE A 73 -2.70 -7.39 9.27
C ILE A 73 -2.80 -8.29 10.51
N GLN A 74 -3.68 -9.28 10.47
CA GLN A 74 -3.79 -10.33 11.47
C GLN A 74 -3.59 -11.68 10.80
N ALA A 75 -2.59 -12.43 11.26
CA ALA A 75 -2.36 -13.80 10.84
C ALA A 75 -3.52 -14.72 11.28
N SER A 76 -3.67 -15.87 10.65
CA SER A 76 -4.75 -16.83 10.95
C SER A 76 -4.73 -17.37 12.38
N ASP A 77 -3.58 -17.32 13.07
CA ASP A 77 -3.45 -17.68 14.49
C ASP A 77 -3.83 -16.53 15.46
N GLY A 78 -4.27 -15.39 14.92
CA GLY A 78 -4.65 -14.20 15.68
C GLY A 78 -3.54 -13.18 15.89
N THR A 79 -2.28 -13.49 15.52
CA THR A 79 -1.13 -12.59 15.73
C THR A 79 -1.27 -11.29 14.92
N PRO A 80 -1.24 -10.11 15.56
CA PRO A 80 -1.23 -8.83 14.86
C PRO A 80 0.16 -8.49 14.32
N ILE A 81 0.23 -7.94 13.10
CA ILE A 81 1.47 -7.54 12.44
C ILE A 81 1.29 -6.12 11.91
N SER A 82 2.16 -5.20 12.34
CA SER A 82 2.22 -3.84 11.81
C SER A 82 3.01 -3.81 10.51
N ILE A 83 2.47 -3.13 9.50
CA ILE A 83 3.08 -2.98 8.17
C ILE A 83 3.39 -1.52 7.91
N THR A 84 4.64 -1.24 7.51
CA THR A 84 5.00 -0.03 6.78
C THR A 84 5.44 -0.47 5.39
N ASN A 85 4.68 -0.08 4.38
CA ASN A 85 4.95 -0.39 2.98
C ASN A 85 5.24 0.91 2.24
N GLU A 86 6.51 1.14 1.94
CA GLU A 86 6.99 2.33 1.25
C GLU A 86 7.58 1.94 -0.10
N GLY A 87 7.22 2.68 -1.15
CA GLY A 87 7.64 2.40 -2.51
C GLY A 87 7.71 3.64 -3.38
N PHE A 88 8.48 3.53 -4.46
CA PHE A 88 8.66 4.60 -5.44
C PHE A 88 8.45 4.05 -6.85
N GLY A 89 7.69 4.77 -7.67
CA GLY A 89 7.37 4.36 -9.04
C GLY A 89 7.24 5.56 -9.99
N ARG A 90 7.00 5.27 -11.27
CA ARG A 90 6.79 6.29 -12.32
C ARG A 90 5.40 6.20 -12.97
N ALA A 91 4.46 5.49 -12.36
CA ALA A 91 3.06 5.55 -12.80
C ALA A 91 2.53 6.98 -12.62
N SER A 92 1.73 7.50 -13.54
CA SER A 92 1.07 8.79 -13.34
C SER A 92 -0.17 8.63 -12.45
N GLN A 93 -0.57 9.68 -11.74
CA GLN A 93 -1.85 9.68 -11.01
C GLN A 93 -3.05 9.38 -11.92
N SER A 94 -2.98 9.78 -13.20
CA SER A 94 -3.98 9.44 -14.22
C SER A 94 -4.02 7.95 -14.56
N SER A 95 -2.90 7.23 -14.48
CA SER A 95 -2.86 5.76 -14.58
C SER A 95 -3.20 5.02 -13.28
N ILE A 96 -3.24 5.75 -12.15
CA ILE A 96 -3.71 5.23 -10.84
C ILE A 96 -5.23 5.46 -10.68
N LYS A 97 -5.88 6.18 -11.60
CA LYS A 97 -7.33 6.10 -11.77
C LYS A 97 -7.66 4.79 -12.47
N GLY A 98 -7.90 3.74 -11.68
CA GLY A 98 -8.89 2.75 -12.07
C GLY A 98 -10.24 3.49 -12.15
N ASP A 99 -10.97 3.26 -13.22
CA ASP A 99 -12.30 3.78 -13.47
C ASP A 99 -13.16 3.73 -12.19
N LEU A 100 -13.56 4.91 -11.71
CA LEU A 100 -14.71 5.10 -10.84
C LEU A 100 -15.83 5.71 -11.69
#